data_AF-A0A8J6MW04-F1
#
_entry.id   AF-A0A8J6MW04-F1
#
_cell.length_a   1.000
_cell.length_b   1.000
_cell.length_c   1.000
_cell.angle_alpha   90.00
_cell.angle_beta   90.00
_cell.angle_gamma   90.00
#
_symmetry.space_group_name_H-M   'P 1'
#
loop_
_entity.id
_entity.type
_entity.pdbx_description
1 polymer ?
#
loop_
_entity_poly.entity_id
_entity_poly.type
_entity_poly.pdbx_seq_one_letter_code
_entity_poly.pdbx_strand_id
1 'polypeptide(L)'
;MKGVISVINVLTKENREVSEFVLAKAQELLGDSLHKAILFGSRARGDHNEDSDFDFIFIGDFEQDWVQRITKLRRHIGFFG
;
A
#
# COMPACT_ATOMS: atom_id res chain seq x y z
N MET A 1 -12.86 15.48 3.34
CA MET A 1 -12.98 14.03 3.09
C MET A 1 -12.73 13.28 4.39
N LYS A 2 -13.57 12.29 4.69
CA LYS A 2 -13.49 11.46 5.90
C LYS A 2 -12.50 10.32 5.67
N GLY A 3 -11.40 10.35 6.41
CA GLY A 3 -10.66 9.19 6.92
C GLY A 3 -10.02 8.24 5.89
N VAL A 4 -8.73 8.44 5.61
CA VAL A 4 -7.82 7.31 5.48
C VAL A 4 -7.02 7.25 6.78
N ILE A 5 -7.33 6.24 7.59
CA ILE A 5 -6.81 6.03 8.94
C ILE A 5 -5.48 5.28 8.88
N SER A 6 -4.50 5.88 9.56
CA SER A 6 -3.27 5.35 10.15
C SER A 6 -2.44 4.38 9.33
N VAL A 7 -1.26 4.84 8.91
CA VAL A 7 -0.13 3.94 8.72
C VAL A 7 0.18 3.34 10.11
N ILE A 8 -0.18 2.06 10.29
CA ILE A 8 0.03 1.33 11.53
C ILE A 8 1.54 1.10 11.67
N ASN A 9 2.08 1.56 12.80
CA ASN A 9 3.40 1.26 13.34
C ASN A 9 4.56 1.29 12.32
N VAL A 10 4.88 2.49 11.84
CA VAL A 10 6.05 2.67 10.99
C VAL A 10 7.31 2.76 11.85
N LEU A 11 8.06 1.66 11.88
CA LEU A 11 9.21 1.49 12.77
C LEU A 11 10.47 2.22 12.29
N THR A 12 10.57 2.51 10.98
CA THR A 12 11.75 3.15 10.37
C THR A 12 11.35 4.31 9.46
N LYS A 13 12.29 5.22 9.18
CA LYS A 13 12.10 6.32 8.23
C LYS A 13 11.81 5.80 6.81
N GLU A 14 12.56 4.81 6.36
CA GLU A 14 12.36 4.16 5.05
C GLU A 14 10.93 3.61 4.92
N ASN A 15 10.46 2.87 5.95
CA ASN A 15 9.12 2.31 5.91
C ASN A 15 8.04 3.41 5.81
N ARG A 16 8.33 4.61 6.35
CA ARG A 16 7.43 5.76 6.25
C ARG A 16 7.37 6.28 4.84
N GLU A 17 8.54 6.59 4.28
CA GLU A 17 8.66 7.19 2.96
C GLU A 17 8.07 6.29 1.87
N VAL A 18 8.35 4.98 1.93
CA VAL A 18 7.77 4.01 1.00
C VAL A 18 6.26 3.89 1.18
N SER A 19 5.76 3.82 2.42
CA SER A 19 4.31 3.73 2.69
C SER A 19 3.56 4.98 2.22
N GLU A 20 4.13 6.17 2.42
CA GLU A 20 3.54 7.43 1.97
C GLU A 20 3.50 7.51 0.43
N PHE A 21 4.57 7.09 -0.24
CA PHE A 21 4.61 7.01 -1.70
C PHE A 21 3.55 6.04 -2.25
N VAL A 22 3.50 4.82 -1.71
CA VAL A 22 2.55 3.79 -2.14
C VAL A 22 1.11 4.22 -1.88
N LEU A 23 0.84 4.81 -0.71
CA LEU A 23 -0.49 5.34 -0.38
C LEU A 23 -0.90 6.47 -1.33
N ALA A 24 0.00 7.41 -1.63
CA ALA A 24 -0.28 8.50 -2.57
C ALA A 24 -0.65 7.96 -3.96
N LYS A 25 0.08 6.96 -4.45
CA LYS A 25 -0.20 6.32 -5.76
C LYS A 25 -1.49 5.51 -5.75
N ALA A 26 -1.77 4.79 -4.68
CA ALA A 26 -3.05 4.07 -4.55
C ALA A 26 -4.23 5.05 -4.49
N GLN A 27 -4.08 6.17 -3.76
CA GLN A 27 -5.09 7.22 -3.65
C GLN A 27 -5.32 7.93 -5.00
N GLU A 28 -4.26 8.18 -5.77
CA GLU A 28 -4.34 8.74 -7.13
C GLU A 28 -5.17 7.84 -8.06
N LEU A 29 -4.94 6.52 -8.01
CA LEU A 29 -5.62 5.55 -8.87
C LEU A 29 -7.07 5.28 -8.45
N LEU A 30 -7.30 5.13 -7.15
CA LEU A 30 -8.56 4.61 -6.60
C LEU A 30 -9.50 5.70 -6.08
N GLY A 31 -8.98 6.91 -5.82
CA GLY A 31 -9.77 8.03 -5.31
C GLY A 31 -10.55 7.67 -4.05
N ASP A 32 -11.82 8.05 -4.01
CA ASP A 32 -12.71 7.82 -2.86
C ASP A 32 -13.02 6.33 -2.62
N SER A 33 -12.78 5.45 -3.60
CA SER A 33 -12.97 4.00 -3.42
C SER A 33 -11.91 3.38 -2.52
N LEU A 34 -10.78 4.05 -2.26
CA LEU A 34 -9.78 3.56 -1.31
C LEU A 34 -10.17 3.91 0.12
N HIS A 35 -10.45 2.90 0.93
CA HIS A 35 -10.81 3.09 2.34
C HIS A 35 -9.59 3.04 3.27
N LYS A 36 -8.68 2.08 3.03
CA LYS A 36 -7.46 1.89 3.84
C LYS A 36 -6.32 1.27 3.04
N ALA A 37 -5.09 1.62 3.41
CA ALA A 37 -3.89 0.89 3.05
C ALA A 37 -3.18 0.43 4.33
N ILE A 38 -2.76 -0.83 4.38
CA ILE A 38 -2.16 -1.45 5.57
C ILE A 38 -0.81 -2.04 5.15
N LEU A 39 0.27 -1.55 5.75
CA LEU A 39 1.56 -2.22 5.71
C LEU A 39 1.48 -3.46 6.61
N PHE A 40 1.84 -4.63 6.07
CA PHE A 40 1.93 -5.87 6.83
C PHE A 40 3.30 -6.53 6.58
N GLY A 41 3.44 -7.79 6.97
CA GLY A 41 4.69 -8.52 6.75
C GLY A 41 5.82 -8.07 7.68
N SER A 42 7.07 -8.35 7.27
CA SER A 42 8.24 -8.15 8.13
C SER A 42 8.53 -6.68 8.43
N ARG A 43 8.23 -5.80 7.46
CA ARG A 43 8.37 -4.34 7.60
C ARG A 43 7.45 -3.77 8.69
N ALA A 44 6.23 -4.33 8.83
CA ALA A 44 5.30 -3.94 9.89
C ALA A 44 5.68 -4.50 11.27
N ARG A 45 6.25 -5.72 11.33
CA ARG A 45 6.69 -6.34 12.59
C ARG A 45 8.04 -5.82 13.09
N GLY A 46 8.88 -5.30 12.19
CA GLY A 46 10.22 -4.82 12.52
C GLY A 46 11.31 -5.88 12.44
N ASP A 47 11.00 -7.07 11.92
CA ASP A 47 11.93 -8.19 11.73
C ASP A 47 12.42 -8.29 10.26
N HIS A 48 12.42 -7.18 9.53
CA HIS A 48 12.87 -7.10 8.14
C HIS A 48 14.40 -6.92 8.03
N ASN A 49 14.93 -7.30 6.87
CA ASN A 49 16.29 -7.01 6.43
C ASN A 49 16.28 -6.10 5.19
N GLU A 50 17.45 -5.77 4.66
CA GLU A 50 17.61 -4.86 3.51
C GLU A 50 16.91 -5.39 2.24
N ASP A 51 16.84 -6.71 2.07
CA ASP A 51 16.21 -7.38 0.91
C ASP A 51 14.71 -7.67 1.12
N SER A 52 14.12 -7.26 2.25
CA SER A 52 12.72 -7.55 2.55
C SER A 52 11.76 -6.69 1.74
N ASP A 53 10.80 -7.35 1.11
CA ASP A 53 9.69 -6.73 0.37
C ASP A 53 8.80 -5.82 1.24
N PHE A 54 8.05 -4.97 0.54
CA PHE A 54 7.00 -4.14 1.12
C PHE A 54 5.62 -4.72 0.81
N ASP A 55 5.02 -5.32 1.83
CA ASP A 55 3.73 -5.99 1.74
C ASP A 55 2.57 -5.05 2.12
N PHE A 56 1.67 -4.77 1.17
CA PHE A 56 0.51 -3.90 1.40
C PHE A 56 -0.83 -4.60 1.15
N ILE A 57 -1.81 -4.31 2.00
CA ILE A 57 -3.22 -4.63 1.78
C ILE A 57 -3.98 -3.33 1.52
N PHE A 58 -4.73 -3.28 0.43
CA PHE A 58 -5.66 -2.19 0.13
C PHE A 58 -7.09 -2.65 0.35
N ILE A 59 -7.84 -1.89 1.15
CA ILE A 59 -9.26 -2.10 1.42
C ILE A 59 -10.00 -0.97 0.74
N GLY A 60 -11.00 -1.30 -0.06
CA GLY A 60 -11.75 -0.34 -0.83
C GLY A 60 -12.91 -0.98 -1.57
N ASP A 61 -13.68 -0.15 -2.24
CA ASP A 61 -14.74 -0.59 -3.14
C ASP A 61 -14.12 -0.94 -4.49
N PHE A 62 -14.29 -2.19 -4.92
CA PHE A 62 -13.69 -2.70 -6.15
C PHE A 62 -14.70 -3.54 -6.91
N GLU A 63 -14.89 -3.21 -8.19
CA GLU A 63 -15.82 -3.94 -9.07
C GLU A 63 -15.13 -5.04 -9.88
N GLN A 64 -13.83 -4.89 -10.16
CA GLN A 64 -13.08 -5.79 -11.05
C GLN A 64 -12.76 -7.12 -10.37
N ASP A 65 -12.28 -8.14 -11.08
CA ASP A 65 -11.71 -9.32 -10.41
C ASP A 65 -10.35 -9.00 -9.75
N TRP A 66 -9.89 -9.90 -8.87
CA TRP A 66 -8.67 -9.69 -8.09
C TRP A 66 -7.40 -9.53 -8.94
N VAL A 67 -7.29 -10.23 -10.08
CA VAL A 67 -6.11 -10.18 -10.96
C VAL A 67 -6.04 -8.81 -11.63
N GLN A 68 -7.17 -8.31 -12.11
CA GLN A 68 -7.27 -6.98 -12.70
C GLN A 68 -6.93 -5.88 -11.69
N ARG A 69 -7.43 -5.98 -10.46
CA ARG A 69 -7.13 -5.03 -9.37
C ARG A 69 -5.63 -4.93 -9.11
N ILE A 70 -4.98 -6.08 -8.88
CA ILE A 70 -3.55 -6.14 -8.55
C ILE A 70 -2.71 -5.65 -9.74
N THR A 71 -3.07 -6.04 -10.96
CA THR A 71 -2.35 -5.63 -12.17
C THR A 71 -2.39 -4.11 -12.37
N LYS A 72 -3.55 -3.47 -12.18
CA LYS A 72 -3.68 -2.01 -12.28
C LYS A 72 -2.84 -1.30 -11.22
N LEU A 73 -2.91 -1.73 -9.96
CA LEU A 73 -2.14 -1.16 -8.87
C LEU A 73 -0.63 -1.29 -9.09
N ARG A 74 -0.14 -2.48 -9.44
CA ARG A 74 1.30 -2.71 -9.69
C ARG A 74 1.84 -1.83 -10.82
N ARG A 75 1.11 -1.74 -11.94
CA ARG A 75 1.49 -0.88 -13.08
C ARG A 75 1.50 0.60 -12.72
N HIS A 76 0.54 1.06 -11.91
CA HIS A 76 0.43 2.48 -11.55
C HIS A 76 1.47 2.91 -10.50
N ILE A 77 1.78 2.05 -9.54
CA ILE A 77 2.79 2.33 -8.50
C ILE A 77 4.21 2.24 -9.09
N GLY A 78 4.41 1.47 -10.16
CA GLY A 78 5.70 1.34 -10.86
C GLY A 78 6.48 0.06 -10.53
N PHE A 79 5.81 -0.95 -9.97
CA PHE A 79 6.41 -2.28 -9.78
C PHE A 79 6.22 -3.12 -11.05
N PHE A 80 7.29 -3.19 -11.85
CA PHE A 80 7.40 -4.16 -12.94
C PHE A 80 8.25 -5.33 -12.45
N GLY A 81 7.59 -6.45 -12.16
CA GLY A 81 8.21 -7.76 -12.00
C GLY A 81 7.71 -8.69 -13.09
#